data_AF-A0A6N7XK26-F1
#
_entry.id   AF-A0A6N7XK26-F1
#
_cell.length_a   1.000
_cell.length_b   1.000
_cell.length_c   1.000
_cell.angle_alpha   90.00
_cell.angle_beta   90.00
_cell.angle_gamma   90.00
#
_symmetry.space_group_name_H-M   'P 1'
#
loop_
_entity.id
_entity.type
_entity.pdbx_description
1 polymer ?
#
loop_
_entity_poly.entity_id
_entity_poly.type
_entity_poly.pdbx_seq_one_letter_code
_entity_poly.pdbx_strand_id
1 'polypeptide(L)'
;MKKIVSLLLVLMLTMAVVGGCSPKNNNVEESLQTNNVENENQNENQDVSKFEEKDGLLVYTDVENGPFDESGLKISIKEGEDGYVEFIKTDLEGNETVDYYKFDYATNTMEKYYYVSAMGTAFYYYYDLEEGQLVKVEDGDHNDSTEGMKSSGRWDSAAEKTDEEVKLLEDYFKEQYSMTIKESVLGK
;
A
#
# COMPACT_ATOMS: atom_id res chain seq x y z
N MET A 1 21.06 -26.52 15.20
CA MET A 1 20.14 -26.72 16.35
C MET A 1 20.64 -25.99 17.60
N LYS A 2 20.05 -24.83 17.91
CA LYS A 2 19.92 -24.31 19.29
C LYS A 2 18.47 -23.85 19.44
N LYS A 3 17.94 -23.85 20.67
CA LYS A 3 16.49 -23.84 20.93
C LYS A 3 15.98 -22.46 21.31
N ILE A 4 14.77 -22.14 20.89
CA ILE A 4 13.96 -21.04 21.40
C ILE A 4 13.65 -21.31 22.88
N VAL A 5 13.70 -20.27 23.70
CA VAL A 5 13.06 -20.20 25.03
C VAL A 5 12.32 -18.87 25.07
N SER A 6 11.09 -18.88 25.58
CA SER A 6 10.15 -17.74 25.50
C SER A 6 9.79 -17.19 26.88
N LEU A 7 9.06 -16.07 26.89
CA LEU A 7 8.38 -15.42 28.02
C LEU A 7 9.27 -14.80 29.11
N LEU A 8 9.07 -13.49 29.34
CA LEU A 8 8.13 -13.08 30.40
C LEU A 8 7.66 -11.62 30.23
N LEU A 9 6.36 -11.40 30.45
CA LEU A 9 5.71 -10.11 30.38
C LEU A 9 5.60 -9.50 31.80
N VAL A 10 5.94 -8.21 31.96
CA VAL A 10 5.82 -7.51 33.26
C VAL A 10 4.96 -6.27 33.08
N LEU A 11 3.76 -6.32 33.65
CA LEU A 11 2.83 -5.21 33.72
C LEU A 11 3.25 -4.25 34.85
N MET A 12 3.28 -2.94 34.60
CA MET A 12 3.32 -1.93 35.66
C MET A 12 2.11 -1.00 35.56
N LEU A 13 1.18 -1.15 36.51
CA LEU A 13 0.09 -0.20 36.75
C LEU A 13 0.54 0.79 37.82
N THR A 14 0.44 2.10 37.55
CA THR A 14 0.56 3.14 38.59
C THR A 14 -0.54 4.18 38.43
N MET A 15 -1.48 4.20 39.37
CA MET A 15 -2.50 5.25 39.51
C MET A 15 -1.98 6.39 40.39
N ALA A 16 -2.27 7.65 40.04
CA ALA A 16 -2.33 8.75 41.01
C ALA A 16 -3.25 9.87 40.47
N VAL A 17 -4.10 10.45 41.34
CA VAL A 17 -5.18 11.37 40.97
C VAL A 17 -4.91 12.79 41.49
N VAL A 18 -5.10 13.81 40.63
CA VAL A 18 -5.30 15.24 40.96
C VAL A 18 -6.19 15.83 39.85
N GLY A 19 -7.18 16.71 40.08
CA GLY A 19 -7.71 17.24 41.34
C GLY A 19 -8.88 18.22 41.10
N GLY A 20 -8.74 19.13 40.13
CA GLY A 20 -9.80 19.99 39.59
C GLY A 20 -9.78 21.45 40.08
N CYS A 21 -10.32 22.37 39.26
CA CYS A 21 -10.96 23.63 39.67
C CYS A 21 -11.58 24.41 38.49
N SER A 22 -12.91 24.49 38.49
CA SER A 22 -13.73 25.54 37.85
C SER A 22 -14.58 26.19 38.97
N PRO A 23 -15.21 27.38 38.81
CA PRO A 23 -15.49 28.12 37.57
C PRO A 23 -15.24 29.65 37.63
N LYS A 24 -15.41 30.35 36.48
CA LYS A 24 -16.17 31.62 36.45
C LYS A 24 -16.72 31.95 35.06
N ASN A 25 -17.67 32.89 35.02
CA ASN A 25 -18.67 33.04 33.95
C ASN A 25 -18.53 34.38 33.18
N ASN A 26 -18.62 34.29 31.85
CA ASN A 26 -19.30 35.15 30.86
C ASN A 26 -19.20 36.70 30.87
N ASN A 27 -19.06 37.20 29.62
CA ASN A 27 -19.42 38.51 29.01
C ASN A 27 -18.20 39.36 28.58
N VAL A 28 -17.99 39.72 27.29
CA VAL A 28 -18.84 40.49 26.31
C VAL A 28 -18.88 41.99 26.67
N GLU A 29 -18.64 42.96 25.78
CA GLU A 29 -18.34 42.96 24.32
C GLU A 29 -16.80 43.18 24.05
N GLU A 30 -16.19 43.94 23.10
CA GLU A 30 -16.56 44.88 22.01
C GLU A 30 -15.38 45.07 20.99
N SER A 31 -15.62 45.77 19.88
CA SER A 31 -14.67 46.52 19.00
C SER A 31 -13.72 45.78 18.03
N LEU A 32 -14.31 45.42 16.88
CA LEU A 32 -13.98 45.93 15.52
C LEU A 32 -12.60 45.77 14.85
N GLN A 33 -12.70 45.37 13.57
CA GLN A 33 -11.88 45.68 12.37
C GLN A 33 -10.70 44.76 11.95
N THR A 34 -11.04 43.92 10.96
CA THR A 34 -10.39 43.82 9.62
C THR A 34 -8.91 43.40 9.53
N ASN A 35 -8.69 42.21 8.98
CA ASN A 35 -8.13 42.08 7.62
C ASN A 35 -8.39 40.68 7.05
N ASN A 36 -8.60 40.61 5.72
CA ASN A 36 -8.63 39.35 5.00
C ASN A 36 -7.19 38.86 4.82
N VAL A 37 -6.93 37.59 5.15
CA VAL A 37 -5.88 36.80 4.53
C VAL A 37 -6.56 35.56 3.99
N GLU A 38 -6.59 35.43 2.68
CA GLU A 38 -7.05 34.21 2.01
C GLU A 38 -5.93 33.16 2.03
N ASN A 39 -6.34 31.89 1.94
CA ASN A 39 -5.55 30.85 1.30
C ASN A 39 -4.24 30.42 1.98
N GLU A 40 -4.37 29.79 3.16
CA GLU A 40 -3.55 28.61 3.45
C GLU A 40 -4.32 27.35 3.03
N ASN A 41 -4.35 27.08 1.72
CA ASN A 41 -4.48 25.69 1.25
C ASN A 41 -3.22 24.95 1.68
N GLN A 42 -3.23 24.40 2.90
CA GLN A 42 -2.26 23.41 3.34
C GLN A 42 -2.56 22.11 2.59
N ASN A 43 -2.14 22.08 1.32
CA ASN A 43 -1.98 20.85 0.57
C ASN A 43 -0.75 20.17 1.18
N GLU A 44 -0.98 19.39 2.24
CA GLU A 44 0.06 18.58 2.87
C GLU A 44 0.56 17.56 1.84
N ASN A 45 1.64 17.90 1.14
CA ASN A 45 2.41 16.91 0.41
C ASN A 45 2.91 15.89 1.44
N GLN A 46 2.22 14.76 1.57
CA GLN A 46 2.79 13.62 2.27
C GLN A 46 4.04 13.20 1.51
N ASP A 47 5.17 13.37 2.18
CA ASP A 47 6.44 13.66 1.53
C ASP A 47 7.15 12.36 1.10
N VAL A 48 7.74 12.40 -0.09
CA VAL A 48 8.58 11.33 -0.65
C VAL A 48 9.82 11.08 0.23
N SER A 49 10.13 11.99 1.17
CA SER A 49 11.10 11.77 2.27
C SER A 49 10.83 10.55 3.16
N LYS A 50 9.66 9.89 3.07
CA LYS A 50 9.43 8.54 3.64
C LYS A 50 10.34 7.46 2.99
N PHE A 51 10.77 7.63 1.75
CA PHE A 51 11.57 6.64 1.01
C PHE A 51 13.08 6.79 1.23
N GLU A 52 13.78 5.66 1.33
CA GLU A 52 15.25 5.60 1.39
C GLU A 52 15.81 5.06 0.06
N GLU A 53 16.82 5.73 -0.51
CA GLU A 53 17.52 5.25 -1.71
C GLU A 53 18.39 4.02 -1.37
N LYS A 54 18.14 2.89 -2.05
CA LYS A 54 18.84 1.61 -1.87
C LYS A 54 19.06 0.94 -3.22
N ASP A 55 20.32 0.71 -3.58
CA ASP A 55 20.74 0.01 -4.81
C ASP A 55 20.12 0.55 -6.12
N GLY A 56 19.77 1.85 -6.16
CA GLY A 56 19.12 2.51 -7.30
C GLY A 56 17.59 2.47 -7.30
N LEU A 57 16.97 2.05 -6.19
CA LEU A 57 15.53 2.08 -5.95
C LEU A 57 15.20 3.04 -4.81
N LEU A 58 14.04 3.70 -4.85
CA LEU A 58 13.45 4.36 -3.69
C LEU A 58 12.62 3.32 -2.93
N VAL A 59 12.93 3.06 -1.65
CA VAL A 59 12.31 1.98 -0.87
C VAL A 59 11.70 2.48 0.44
N TYR A 60 10.45 2.12 0.69
CA TYR A 60 9.70 2.40 1.93
C TYR A 60 8.92 1.15 2.37
N THR A 61 8.57 1.06 3.66
CA THR A 61 7.66 0.03 4.19
C THR A 61 6.61 0.68 5.07
N ASP A 62 5.34 0.52 4.70
CA ASP A 62 4.18 1.00 5.44
C ASP A 62 3.53 -0.17 6.18
N VAL A 63 3.51 -0.12 7.52
CA VAL A 63 2.82 -1.12 8.37
C VAL A 63 1.58 -0.56 9.06
N GLU A 64 1.20 0.70 8.75
CA GLU A 64 0.13 1.43 9.45
C GLU A 64 -1.04 1.79 8.55
N ASN A 65 -0.78 2.15 7.28
CA ASN A 65 -1.78 2.68 6.34
C ASN A 65 -1.94 1.78 5.09
N GLY A 66 -1.26 0.62 5.06
CA GLY A 66 -1.30 -0.30 3.92
C GLY A 66 -2.72 -0.74 3.56
N PRO A 67 -3.05 -0.88 2.25
CA PRO A 67 -4.43 -1.04 1.79
C PRO A 67 -5.02 -2.44 1.99
N PHE A 68 -4.27 -3.38 2.57
CA PHE A 68 -4.66 -4.77 2.69
C PHE A 68 -4.80 -5.19 4.16
N ASP A 69 -5.99 -5.65 4.55
CA ASP A 69 -6.29 -6.15 5.90
C ASP A 69 -5.20 -7.08 6.46
N GLU A 70 -4.87 -6.89 7.74
CA GLU A 70 -3.89 -7.66 8.53
C GLU A 70 -2.46 -7.72 7.94
N SER A 71 -2.08 -6.78 7.07
CA SER A 71 -0.77 -6.75 6.41
C SER A 71 -0.23 -5.33 6.17
N GLY A 72 1.09 -5.20 6.17
CA GLY A 72 1.78 -4.01 5.66
C GLY A 72 2.14 -4.14 4.18
N LEU A 73 2.82 -3.13 3.65
CA LEU A 73 3.24 -3.04 2.26
C LEU A 73 4.65 -2.43 2.15
N LYS A 74 5.60 -3.20 1.64
CA LYS A 74 6.90 -2.69 1.19
C LYS A 74 6.75 -2.21 -0.25
N ILE A 75 7.19 -0.98 -0.51
CA ILE A 75 7.13 -0.30 -1.80
C ILE A 75 8.55 -0.07 -2.30
N SER A 76 8.83 -0.47 -3.52
CA SER A 76 10.12 -0.23 -4.20
C SER A 76 9.86 0.41 -5.56
N ILE A 77 10.31 1.65 -5.76
CA ILE A 77 10.14 2.42 -7.00
C ILE A 77 11.47 2.44 -7.74
N LYS A 78 11.44 2.07 -9.02
CA LYS A 78 12.48 2.35 -10.01
C LYS A 78 11.97 3.45 -10.94
N GLU A 79 12.59 4.63 -10.91
CA GLU A 79 12.31 5.71 -11.85
C GLU A 79 12.89 5.42 -13.25
N GLY A 80 12.26 5.96 -14.31
CA GLY A 80 12.78 5.95 -15.67
C GLY A 80 11.86 5.30 -16.72
N GLU A 81 12.28 5.33 -17.99
CA GLU A 81 11.53 4.75 -19.12
C GLU A 81 11.45 3.22 -19.07
N ASP A 82 12.38 2.57 -18.37
CA ASP A 82 12.36 1.13 -18.03
C ASP A 82 12.07 0.89 -16.53
N GLY A 83 11.38 1.84 -15.91
CA GLY A 83 11.02 1.87 -14.50
C GLY A 83 9.74 1.09 -14.14
N TYR A 84 9.53 0.89 -12.83
CA TYR A 84 8.41 0.14 -12.27
C TYR A 84 8.15 0.52 -10.81
N VAL A 85 6.98 0.17 -10.28
CA VAL A 85 6.75 0.09 -8.82
C VAL A 85 6.43 -1.35 -8.44
N GLU A 86 7.11 -1.85 -7.41
CA GLU A 86 6.90 -3.17 -6.84
C GLU A 86 6.37 -3.04 -5.41
N PHE A 87 5.23 -3.67 -5.15
CA PHE A 87 4.54 -3.72 -3.87
C PHE A 87 4.59 -5.15 -3.33
N ILE A 88 5.41 -5.40 -2.31
CA ILE A 88 5.49 -6.69 -1.61
C ILE A 88 4.65 -6.60 -0.34
N LYS A 89 3.68 -7.49 -0.17
CA LYS A 89 2.91 -7.57 1.09
C LYS A 89 3.84 -7.97 2.24
N THR A 90 3.74 -7.29 3.38
CA THR A 90 4.45 -7.65 4.61
C THR A 90 3.48 -8.10 5.70
N ASP A 91 3.98 -8.72 6.76
CA ASP A 91 3.25 -8.71 8.04
C ASP A 91 3.26 -7.31 8.69
N LEU A 92 2.58 -7.16 9.82
CA LEU A 92 2.51 -5.91 10.59
C LEU A 92 3.80 -5.58 11.37
N GLU A 93 4.81 -6.45 11.33
CA GLU A 93 6.18 -6.15 11.82
C GLU A 93 7.10 -5.68 10.69
N GLY A 94 6.62 -5.70 9.44
CA GLY A 94 7.37 -5.29 8.24
C GLY A 94 8.17 -6.41 7.58
N ASN A 95 7.99 -7.67 7.98
CA ASN A 95 8.66 -8.81 7.35
C ASN A 95 7.97 -9.14 6.01
N GLU A 96 8.77 -9.27 4.94
CA GLU A 96 8.29 -9.59 3.59
C GLU A 96 7.59 -10.97 3.53
N THR A 97 6.40 -10.99 2.91
CA THR A 97 5.77 -12.23 2.44
C THR A 97 6.22 -12.53 1.01
N VAL A 98 5.62 -13.53 0.36
CA VAL A 98 5.88 -13.84 -1.05
C VAL A 98 4.91 -13.15 -2.02
N ASP A 99 3.78 -12.63 -1.55
CA ASP A 99 2.75 -12.05 -2.41
C ASP A 99 3.16 -10.62 -2.85
N TYR A 100 3.17 -10.37 -4.16
CA TYR A 100 3.58 -9.07 -4.72
C TYR A 100 2.69 -8.60 -5.89
N TYR A 101 2.76 -7.30 -6.16
CA TYR A 101 2.21 -6.64 -7.35
C TYR A 101 3.31 -5.75 -7.96
N LYS A 102 3.62 -5.92 -9.25
CA LYS A 102 4.63 -5.14 -9.96
C LYS A 102 4.01 -4.42 -11.15
N PHE A 103 3.97 -3.09 -11.08
CA PHE A 103 3.49 -2.19 -12.13
C PHE A 103 4.66 -1.80 -13.03
N ASP A 104 4.75 -2.39 -14.22
CA ASP A 104 5.82 -2.20 -15.19
C ASP A 104 5.30 -1.37 -16.38
N TYR A 105 5.67 -0.09 -16.44
CA TYR A 105 5.17 0.84 -17.46
C TYR A 105 5.91 0.76 -18.79
N ALA A 106 7.02 0.01 -18.87
CA ALA A 106 7.71 -0.29 -20.13
C ALA A 106 7.00 -1.40 -20.93
N THR A 107 6.39 -2.36 -20.22
CA THR A 107 5.50 -3.39 -20.79
C THR A 107 4.01 -3.05 -20.63
N ASN A 108 3.68 -1.95 -19.94
CA ASN A 108 2.33 -1.50 -19.59
C ASN A 108 1.48 -2.60 -18.93
N THR A 109 2.12 -3.40 -18.06
CA THR A 109 1.55 -4.58 -17.42
C THR A 109 1.68 -4.48 -15.90
N MET A 110 0.64 -4.89 -15.16
CA MET A 110 0.75 -5.26 -13.76
C MET A 110 0.86 -6.78 -13.65
N GLU A 111 1.95 -7.27 -13.07
CA GLU A 111 2.12 -8.68 -12.68
C GLU A 111 1.86 -8.84 -11.17
N LYS A 112 0.86 -9.66 -10.81
CA LYS A 112 0.62 -10.08 -9.42
C LYS A 112 1.05 -11.52 -9.24
N TYR A 113 1.91 -11.78 -8.26
CA TYR A 113 2.16 -13.13 -7.74
C TYR A 113 1.31 -13.37 -6.48
N TYR A 114 0.72 -14.56 -6.40
CA TYR A 114 -0.08 -14.95 -5.24
C TYR A 114 0.12 -16.42 -4.88
N TYR A 115 0.46 -16.70 -3.60
CA TYR A 115 0.69 -18.06 -3.10
C TYR A 115 -0.44 -18.58 -2.20
N VAL A 116 -1.21 -19.54 -2.70
CA VAL A 116 -2.27 -20.23 -1.96
C VAL A 116 -1.63 -21.28 -1.04
N SER A 117 -1.20 -20.84 0.15
CA SER A 117 -0.53 -21.66 1.16
C SER A 117 -1.31 -22.93 1.57
N ALA A 118 -2.65 -22.88 1.56
CA ALA A 118 -3.52 -24.03 1.84
C ALA A 118 -3.52 -25.11 0.74
N MET A 119 -3.06 -24.78 -0.47
CA MET A 119 -2.93 -25.70 -1.61
C MET A 119 -1.48 -26.00 -1.99
N GLY A 120 -0.53 -25.17 -1.54
CA GLY A 120 0.87 -25.24 -1.99
C GLY A 120 1.03 -24.84 -3.45
N THR A 121 0.23 -23.89 -3.93
CA THR A 121 0.15 -23.50 -5.35
C THR A 121 0.29 -22.00 -5.49
N ALA A 122 1.16 -21.55 -6.40
CA ALA A 122 1.28 -20.16 -6.80
C ALA A 122 0.56 -19.88 -8.12
N PHE A 123 0.23 -18.61 -8.37
CA PHE A 123 -0.31 -18.11 -9.63
C PHE A 123 0.30 -16.75 -9.96
N TYR A 124 0.55 -16.50 -11.25
CA TYR A 124 0.96 -15.20 -11.79
C TYR A 124 -0.20 -14.62 -12.60
N TYR A 125 -0.72 -13.46 -12.21
CA TYR A 125 -1.80 -12.75 -12.89
C TYR A 125 -1.22 -11.58 -13.67
N TYR A 126 -1.57 -11.48 -14.95
CA TYR A 126 -1.09 -10.44 -15.86
C TYR A 126 -2.26 -9.56 -16.28
N TYR A 127 -2.17 -8.29 -15.93
CA TYR A 127 -3.22 -7.28 -16.12
C TYR A 127 -2.68 -6.15 -17.00
N ASP A 128 -3.44 -5.77 -18.03
CA ASP A 128 -3.06 -4.70 -18.96
C ASP A 128 -3.47 -3.32 -18.40
N LEU A 129 -2.50 -2.40 -18.31
CA LEU A 129 -2.68 -1.07 -17.72
C LEU A 129 -3.21 0.00 -18.71
N GLU A 130 -3.40 -0.32 -20.00
CA GLU A 130 -4.16 0.51 -20.94
C GLU A 130 -5.61 0.01 -21.06
N GLU A 131 -5.79 -1.30 -21.24
CA GLU A 131 -7.12 -1.90 -21.43
C GLU A 131 -7.91 -2.00 -20.12
N GLY A 132 -7.24 -2.00 -18.96
CA GLY A 132 -7.89 -2.08 -17.65
C GLY A 132 -8.53 -3.44 -17.40
N GLN A 133 -7.83 -4.54 -17.74
CA GLN A 133 -8.35 -5.89 -17.59
C GLN A 133 -7.24 -6.94 -17.37
N LEU A 134 -7.61 -8.03 -16.70
CA LEU A 134 -6.80 -9.26 -16.63
C LEU A 134 -6.73 -9.89 -18.03
N VAL A 135 -5.52 -10.17 -18.53
CA VAL A 135 -5.29 -10.71 -19.89
C VAL A 135 -4.73 -12.14 -19.91
N LYS A 136 -3.96 -12.54 -18.89
CA LYS A 136 -3.41 -13.91 -18.75
C LYS A 136 -3.28 -14.31 -17.29
N VAL A 137 -3.39 -15.60 -16.98
CA VAL A 137 -2.96 -16.18 -15.70
C VAL A 137 -2.09 -17.41 -15.94
N GLU A 138 -0.97 -17.52 -15.25
CA GLU A 138 -0.10 -18.71 -15.24
C GLU A 138 -0.11 -19.39 -13.86
N ASP A 139 0.26 -20.67 -13.82
CA ASP A 139 0.56 -21.38 -12.57
C ASP A 139 2.00 -21.11 -12.08
N GLY A 140 2.34 -21.63 -10.91
CA GLY A 140 3.67 -21.49 -10.29
C GLY A 140 4.84 -22.11 -11.06
N ASP A 141 4.58 -22.88 -12.12
CA ASP A 141 5.59 -23.43 -13.05
C ASP A 141 5.62 -22.65 -14.39
N HIS A 142 4.94 -21.49 -14.46
CA HIS A 142 4.74 -20.64 -15.65
C HIS A 142 3.98 -21.31 -16.82
N ASN A 143 3.06 -22.24 -16.54
CA ASN A 143 2.14 -22.74 -17.57
C ASN A 143 0.89 -21.86 -17.67
N ASP A 144 0.52 -21.46 -18.88
CA ASP A 144 -0.70 -20.70 -19.14
C ASP A 144 -1.96 -21.47 -18.68
N SER A 145 -2.60 -20.91 -17.66
CA SER A 145 -3.80 -21.42 -16.99
C SER A 145 -5.07 -20.68 -17.42
N THR A 146 -4.97 -19.68 -18.29
CA THR A 146 -6.04 -18.76 -18.72
C THR A 146 -7.31 -19.48 -19.17
N GLU A 147 -7.20 -20.36 -20.16
CA GLU A 147 -8.35 -21.13 -20.66
C GLU A 147 -8.84 -22.20 -19.66
N GLY A 148 -7.96 -22.68 -18.78
CA GLY A 148 -8.32 -23.53 -17.64
C GLY A 148 -9.19 -22.79 -16.61
N MET A 149 -8.90 -21.52 -16.35
CA MET A 149 -9.70 -20.66 -15.47
C MET A 149 -11.03 -20.24 -16.10
N LYS A 150 -11.05 -19.93 -17.40
CA LYS A 150 -12.30 -19.64 -18.14
C LYS A 150 -13.23 -20.86 -18.17
N SER A 151 -12.72 -22.02 -18.57
CA SER A 151 -13.51 -23.26 -18.65
C SER A 151 -13.96 -23.81 -17.29
N SER A 152 -13.30 -23.44 -16.19
CA SER A 152 -13.73 -23.76 -14.81
C SER A 152 -14.58 -22.67 -14.14
N GLY A 153 -14.93 -21.59 -14.84
CA GLY A 153 -15.73 -20.48 -14.28
C GLY A 153 -15.00 -19.67 -13.20
N ARG A 154 -13.66 -19.76 -13.14
CA ARG A 154 -12.80 -19.03 -12.18
C ARG A 154 -12.25 -17.72 -12.74
N TRP A 155 -12.42 -17.46 -14.05
CA TRP A 155 -11.88 -16.29 -14.72
C TRP A 155 -12.52 -14.99 -14.26
N ASP A 156 -13.85 -14.89 -14.30
CA ASP A 156 -14.55 -13.62 -14.09
C ASP A 156 -14.27 -13.04 -12.70
N SER A 157 -14.37 -13.84 -11.64
CA SER A 157 -14.03 -13.42 -10.26
C SER A 157 -12.53 -13.18 -10.04
N ALA A 158 -11.65 -13.74 -10.88
CA ALA A 158 -10.23 -13.42 -10.84
C ALA A 158 -9.92 -12.09 -11.54
N ALA A 159 -10.59 -11.80 -12.65
CA ALA A 159 -10.48 -10.53 -13.36
C ALA A 159 -11.04 -9.39 -12.51
N GLU A 160 -12.26 -9.56 -11.98
CA GLU A 160 -12.90 -8.66 -11.01
C GLU A 160 -11.99 -8.40 -9.80
N LYS A 161 -11.43 -9.46 -9.17
CA LYS A 161 -10.58 -9.26 -8.00
C LYS A 161 -9.24 -8.58 -8.32
N THR A 162 -8.66 -8.86 -9.49
CA THR A 162 -7.40 -8.20 -9.90
C THR A 162 -7.65 -6.71 -10.20
N ASP A 163 -8.77 -6.37 -10.85
CA ASP A 163 -9.21 -4.99 -11.10
C ASP A 163 -9.44 -4.20 -9.79
N GLU A 164 -10.11 -4.82 -8.80
CA GLU A 164 -10.23 -4.23 -7.45
C GLU A 164 -8.87 -3.92 -6.82
N GLU A 165 -7.93 -4.87 -6.86
CA GLU A 165 -6.62 -4.74 -6.21
C GLU A 165 -5.69 -3.74 -6.91
N VAL A 166 -5.77 -3.64 -8.24
CA VAL A 166 -5.06 -2.60 -9.02
C VAL A 166 -5.54 -1.21 -8.60
N LYS A 167 -6.86 -0.98 -8.59
CA LYS A 167 -7.46 0.31 -8.21
C LYS A 167 -7.18 0.67 -6.76
N LEU A 168 -7.27 -0.31 -5.86
CA LEU A 168 -6.97 -0.17 -4.44
C LEU A 168 -5.50 0.26 -4.21
N LEU A 169 -4.55 -0.24 -5.00
CA LEU A 169 -3.15 0.18 -4.94
C LEU A 169 -2.94 1.58 -5.57
N GLU A 170 -3.61 1.90 -6.67
CA GLU A 170 -3.56 3.23 -7.29
C GLU A 170 -4.13 4.32 -6.38
N ASP A 171 -5.29 4.08 -5.75
CA ASP A 171 -5.92 5.01 -4.81
C ASP A 171 -5.08 5.15 -3.53
N TYR A 172 -4.58 4.06 -2.94
CA TYR A 172 -3.66 4.11 -1.79
C TYR A 172 -2.41 4.94 -2.07
N PHE A 173 -1.73 4.68 -3.19
CA PHE A 173 -0.49 5.37 -3.54
C PHE A 173 -0.76 6.86 -3.78
N LYS A 174 -1.90 7.19 -4.39
CA LYS A 174 -2.34 8.56 -4.61
C LYS A 174 -2.75 9.29 -3.34
N GLU A 175 -3.35 8.62 -2.37
CA GLU A 175 -3.66 9.19 -1.06
C GLU A 175 -2.37 9.45 -0.26
N GLN A 176 -1.47 8.46 -0.18
CA GLN A 176 -0.25 8.56 0.64
C GLN A 176 0.87 9.44 0.05
N TYR A 177 0.89 9.69 -1.26
CA TYR A 177 2.00 10.40 -1.94
C TYR A 177 1.54 11.52 -2.90
N SER A 178 0.23 11.81 -2.97
CA SER A 178 -0.35 12.88 -3.81
C SER A 178 -0.05 12.78 -5.32
N MET A 179 0.36 11.60 -5.80
CA MET A 179 0.66 11.30 -7.21
C MET A 179 0.29 9.85 -7.54
N THR A 180 0.10 9.53 -8.81
CA THR A 180 -0.14 8.15 -9.27
C THR A 180 1.15 7.31 -9.29
N ILE A 181 0.98 6.00 -9.31
CA ILE A 181 2.05 5.00 -9.51
C ILE A 181 2.80 5.25 -10.85
N LYS A 182 2.13 5.84 -11.85
CA LYS A 182 2.72 6.17 -13.17
C LYS A 182 3.56 7.44 -13.13
N GLU A 183 3.07 8.49 -12.45
CA GLU A 183 3.79 9.75 -12.26
C GLU A 183 5.09 9.53 -11.46
N SER A 184 5.07 8.67 -10.43
CA SER A 184 6.27 8.36 -9.62
C SER A 184 7.34 7.56 -10.36
N VAL A 185 6.99 6.82 -11.41
CA VAL A 185 7.95 6.11 -12.28
C VAL A 185 8.47 7.00 -13.40
N LEU A 186 7.59 7.76 -14.07
CA LEU A 186 7.92 8.47 -15.31
C LEU A 186 8.28 9.96 -15.12
N GLY A 187 8.07 10.50 -13.91
CA GLY A 187 8.36 11.89 -13.54
C GLY A 187 7.52 12.93 -14.29
N LYS A 188 6.32 12.56 -14.76
CA LYS A 188 5.44 13.35 -15.64
C LYS A 188 3.97 12.96 -15.48
#